data_AF-A0A534QKH8-F1
#
_entry.id   AF-A0A534QKH8-F1
#
_cell.length_a   1.000
_cell.length_b   1.000
_cell.length_c   1.000
_cell.angle_alpha   90.00
_cell.angle_beta   90.00
_cell.angle_gamma   90.00
#
_symmetry.space_group_name_H-M   'P 1'
#
loop_
_entity.id
_entity.type
_entity.pdbx_description
1 polymer ?
#
loop_
_entity_poly.entity_id
_entity_poly.type
_entity_poly.pdbx_seq_one_letter_code
_entity_poly.pdbx_strand_id
1 'polypeptide(L)'
;MMPDQIDDITAFLSALTRCGDGVVDHGEECDDGNDASGDGCRSDCTLERCGDGIIDPGETCDDGAANGSGRCCSDLCQRNDTCESDECHSSAGPTEMAGERSIIID
;
A
#
# COMPACT_ATOMS: atom_id res chain seq x y z
N MET A 1 -33.85 16.04 -21.11
CA MET A 1 -33.23 14.98 -20.30
C MET A 1 -31.86 15.49 -19.84
N MET A 2 -31.85 16.31 -18.80
CA MET A 2 -30.77 16.54 -17.84
C MET A 2 -31.54 17.05 -16.61
N PRO A 3 -31.65 16.28 -15.52
CA PRO A 3 -32.57 16.58 -14.43
C PRO A 3 -32.01 17.68 -13.49
N ASP A 4 -32.94 18.50 -13.02
CA ASP A 4 -32.99 19.37 -11.82
C ASP A 4 -31.73 19.72 -10.98
N GLN A 5 -31.09 20.83 -11.31
CA GLN A 5 -30.94 22.08 -10.54
C GLN A 5 -31.09 22.15 -8.98
N ILE A 6 -30.74 21.13 -8.16
CA ILE A 6 -30.55 21.29 -6.68
C ILE A 6 -29.32 20.55 -6.08
N ASP A 7 -28.53 19.75 -6.81
CA ASP A 7 -27.39 18.99 -6.20
C ASP A 7 -25.96 19.46 -6.60
N ASP A 8 -25.80 20.66 -7.18
CA ASP A 8 -24.53 21.11 -7.78
C ASP A 8 -23.56 21.80 -6.79
N ILE A 9 -24.01 22.22 -5.60
CA ILE A 9 -23.10 22.75 -4.56
C ILE A 9 -22.23 21.62 -4.00
N THR A 10 -22.75 20.40 -3.91
CA THR A 10 -21.99 19.26 -3.41
C THR A 10 -20.94 18.81 -4.43
N ALA A 11 -21.28 18.80 -5.73
CA ALA A 11 -20.35 18.44 -6.81
C ALA A 11 -19.22 19.46 -7.00
N PHE A 12 -19.50 20.76 -6.87
CA PHE A 12 -18.50 21.83 -6.96
C PHE A 12 -17.55 21.86 -5.74
N LEU A 13 -18.03 21.48 -4.55
CA LEU A 13 -17.20 21.36 -3.34
C LEU A 13 -16.36 20.07 -3.34
N SER A 14 -16.89 18.95 -3.86
CA SER A 14 -16.11 17.71 -4.04
C SER A 14 -15.15 17.75 -5.23
N ALA A 15 -15.24 18.77 -6.09
CA ALA A 15 -14.29 19.03 -7.15
C ALA A 15 -13.14 19.97 -6.73
N LEU A 16 -13.21 20.59 -5.53
CA LEU A 16 -12.13 21.40 -4.98
C LEU A 16 -11.09 20.54 -4.26
N THR A 17 -11.53 19.57 -3.45
CA THR A 17 -10.65 18.53 -2.88
C THR A 17 -10.56 17.39 -3.86
N ARG A 18 -9.81 17.63 -4.95
CA ARG A 18 -9.54 16.64 -5.98
C ARG A 18 -8.05 16.38 -5.97
N CYS A 19 -7.70 15.11 -5.76
CA CYS A 19 -6.33 14.68 -5.90
C CYS A 19 -5.72 15.07 -7.25
N GLY A 20 -4.45 15.48 -7.21
CA GLY A 20 -3.70 15.87 -8.38
C GLY A 20 -4.07 17.24 -8.95
N ASP A 21 -4.56 18.16 -8.14
CA ASP A 21 -4.83 19.55 -8.56
C ASP A 21 -3.67 20.52 -8.28
N GLY A 22 -2.65 20.05 -7.57
CA GLY A 22 -1.44 20.77 -7.19
C GLY A 22 -1.55 21.47 -5.83
N VAL A 23 -2.61 21.24 -5.06
CA VAL A 23 -2.88 21.86 -3.77
C VAL A 23 -3.26 20.79 -2.75
N VAL A 24 -2.43 20.64 -1.70
CA VAL A 24 -2.76 19.73 -0.58
C VAL A 24 -3.95 20.29 0.19
N ASP A 25 -5.10 19.64 0.04
CA ASP A 25 -6.37 20.03 0.62
C ASP A 25 -6.67 19.30 1.95
N HIS A 26 -7.77 19.67 2.63
CA HIS A 26 -8.12 19.00 3.88
C HIS A 26 -8.54 17.53 3.64
N GLY A 27 -7.71 16.60 4.08
CA GLY A 27 -7.96 15.15 3.99
C GLY A 27 -6.95 14.44 3.10
N GLU A 28 -6.15 15.18 2.34
CA GLU A 28 -5.04 14.69 1.55
C GLU A 28 -3.76 14.67 2.39
N GLU A 29 -2.93 13.65 2.19
CA GLU A 29 -1.59 13.57 2.80
C GLU A 29 -0.51 14.17 1.89
N CYS A 30 -0.78 14.19 0.57
CA CYS A 30 0.05 14.76 -0.47
C CYS A 30 -0.82 15.20 -1.66
N ASP A 31 -0.24 16.03 -2.52
CA ASP A 31 -0.73 16.33 -3.87
C ASP A 31 0.49 16.79 -4.68
N ASP A 32 0.78 16.12 -5.80
CA ASP A 32 1.91 16.44 -6.68
C ASP A 32 1.49 17.03 -8.03
N GLY A 33 0.21 17.42 -8.16
CA GLY A 33 -0.34 18.03 -9.36
C GLY A 33 -0.80 17.04 -10.42
N ASN A 34 -0.89 15.74 -10.10
CA ASN A 34 -1.50 14.75 -10.96
C ASN A 34 -2.04 13.51 -10.21
N ASP A 35 -2.78 12.63 -10.91
CA ASP A 35 -3.36 11.39 -10.32
C ASP A 35 -2.51 10.14 -10.60
N ALA A 36 -1.26 10.29 -11.05
CA ALA A 36 -0.39 9.14 -11.22
C ALA A 36 0.04 8.60 -9.85
N SER A 37 0.65 7.43 -9.87
CA SER A 37 1.31 6.84 -8.70
C SER A 37 2.71 6.45 -9.13
N GLY A 38 3.64 6.41 -8.18
CA GLY A 38 5.06 6.20 -8.38
C GLY A 38 5.88 7.49 -8.47
N ASP A 39 5.26 8.65 -8.22
CA ASP A 39 5.88 9.97 -8.19
C ASP A 39 5.86 10.62 -6.79
N GLY A 40 5.47 9.85 -5.77
CA GLY A 40 5.49 10.24 -4.36
C GLY A 40 4.11 10.53 -3.78
N CYS A 41 3.06 10.48 -4.60
CA CYS A 41 1.68 10.59 -4.16
C CYS A 41 0.82 9.55 -4.87
N ARG A 42 -0.04 8.84 -4.13
CA ARG A 42 -0.98 7.90 -4.74
C ARG A 42 -2.13 8.65 -5.40
N SER A 43 -2.83 7.96 -6.32
CA SER A 43 -4.05 8.49 -6.95
C SER A 43 -5.22 8.78 -5.98
N ASP A 44 -5.12 8.35 -4.72
CA ASP A 44 -6.06 8.67 -3.65
C ASP A 44 -5.52 9.73 -2.67
N CYS A 45 -4.42 10.39 -3.03
CA CYS A 45 -3.73 11.43 -2.26
C CYS A 45 -3.24 10.98 -0.88
N THR A 46 -2.96 9.68 -0.75
CA THR A 46 -2.15 9.14 0.34
C THR A 46 -0.68 9.12 -0.04
N LEU A 47 0.18 9.23 0.96
CA LEU A 47 1.63 9.25 0.71
C LEU A 47 2.15 7.86 0.39
N GLU A 48 2.96 7.76 -0.65
CA GLU A 48 3.69 6.54 -1.00
C GLU A 48 4.85 6.35 -0.01
N ARG A 49 4.81 5.26 0.76
CA ARG A 49 5.74 5.04 1.87
C ARG A 49 6.01 3.56 2.08
N CYS A 50 7.27 3.19 1.89
CA CYS A 50 7.76 1.91 2.33
C CYS A 50 7.48 1.64 3.83
N GLY A 51 6.85 0.52 4.11
CA GLY A 51 6.46 0.06 5.44
C GLY A 51 5.04 0.41 5.85
N ASP A 52 4.17 0.78 4.91
CA ASP A 52 2.75 1.00 5.17
C ASP A 52 1.85 -0.20 4.77
N GLY A 53 2.44 -1.24 4.18
CA GLY A 53 1.78 -2.48 3.82
C GLY A 53 1.13 -2.45 2.44
N ILE A 54 1.39 -1.42 1.65
CA ILE A 54 0.94 -1.28 0.26
C ILE A 54 2.19 -1.32 -0.62
N ILE A 55 2.16 -2.11 -1.69
CA ILE A 55 3.28 -2.17 -2.65
C ILE A 55 3.08 -1.07 -3.70
N ASP A 56 3.84 0.01 -3.56
CA ASP A 56 3.82 1.14 -4.47
C ASP A 56 4.74 0.94 -5.70
N PRO A 57 4.58 1.75 -6.76
CA PRO A 57 5.45 1.66 -7.92
C PRO A 57 6.92 1.92 -7.54
N GLY A 58 7.78 0.94 -7.82
CA GLY A 58 9.21 0.98 -7.45
C GLY A 58 9.55 0.09 -6.26
N GLU A 59 8.54 -0.40 -5.53
CA GLU A 59 8.70 -1.37 -4.46
C GLU A 59 8.60 -2.80 -4.98
N THR A 60 9.28 -3.73 -4.31
CA THR A 60 9.25 -5.17 -4.66
C THR A 60 8.56 -6.02 -3.61
N CYS A 61 8.26 -5.41 -2.45
CA CYS A 61 7.59 -5.97 -1.29
C CYS A 61 7.19 -4.80 -0.39
N ASP A 62 6.18 -4.98 0.46
CA ASP A 62 5.88 -4.10 1.59
C ASP A 62 5.10 -4.91 2.64
N ASP A 63 5.78 -5.32 3.72
CA ASP A 63 5.18 -6.07 4.83
C ASP A 63 4.66 -5.14 5.93
N GLY A 64 4.51 -3.84 5.62
CA GLY A 64 4.17 -2.80 6.58
C GLY A 64 5.29 -2.56 7.59
N ALA A 65 4.89 -2.32 8.83
CA ALA A 65 5.83 -2.15 9.95
C ALA A 65 6.73 -3.38 10.22
N ALA A 66 6.49 -4.50 9.54
CA ALA A 66 7.33 -5.69 9.61
C ALA A 66 8.56 -5.62 8.69
N ASN A 67 8.73 -4.58 7.88
CA ASN A 67 9.96 -4.33 7.12
C ASN A 67 11.18 -4.25 8.06
N GLY A 68 12.35 -4.65 7.54
CA GLY A 68 13.61 -4.67 8.30
C GLY A 68 13.71 -5.80 9.32
N SER A 69 14.82 -5.86 10.05
CA SER A 69 15.11 -6.93 11.05
C SER A 69 15.30 -8.35 10.49
N GLY A 70 15.87 -8.49 9.29
CA GLY A 70 16.19 -9.80 8.70
C GLY A 70 14.98 -10.54 8.10
N ARG A 71 13.89 -9.81 7.81
CA ARG A 71 12.73 -10.32 7.06
C ARG A 71 12.94 -10.29 5.54
N CYS A 72 11.92 -10.76 4.82
CA CYS A 72 11.89 -10.79 3.35
C CYS A 72 11.81 -9.42 2.71
N CYS A 73 11.20 -8.46 3.39
CA CYS A 73 11.20 -7.08 2.97
C CYS A 73 12.14 -6.22 3.82
N SER A 74 13.07 -5.53 3.16
CA SER A 74 13.97 -4.57 3.82
C SER A 74 13.25 -3.25 4.14
N ASP A 75 13.88 -2.40 4.96
CA ASP A 75 13.40 -1.03 5.23
C ASP A 75 13.41 -0.11 4.00
N LEU A 76 13.87 -0.62 2.85
CA LEU A 76 13.87 0.06 1.56
C LEU A 76 12.89 -0.58 0.57
N CYS A 77 12.01 -1.47 1.03
CA CYS A 77 11.00 -2.18 0.22
C CYS A 77 11.61 -2.97 -0.95
N GLN A 78 12.85 -3.39 -0.72
CA GLN A 78 13.59 -4.30 -1.57
C GLN A 78 13.58 -5.68 -0.92
N ARG A 79 13.32 -6.70 -1.75
CA ARG A 79 13.49 -8.10 -1.36
C ARG A 79 14.91 -8.37 -0.89
N ASN A 80 15.03 -9.10 0.21
CA ASN A 80 16.31 -9.62 0.68
C ASN A 80 16.52 -11.07 0.21
N ASP A 81 17.76 -11.42 -0.15
CA ASP A 81 18.15 -12.74 -0.68
C ASP A 81 18.15 -13.85 0.39
N THR A 82 18.00 -13.51 1.68
CA THR A 82 17.94 -14.50 2.78
C THR A 82 16.57 -15.17 2.95
N CYS A 83 15.61 -14.92 2.05
CA CYS A 83 14.32 -15.60 2.10
C CYS A 83 14.36 -16.92 1.35
N GLU A 84 14.61 -17.98 2.10
CA GLU A 84 14.73 -19.35 1.61
C GLU A 84 13.38 -20.06 1.33
N SER A 85 12.24 -19.37 1.41
CA SER A 85 10.97 -19.94 0.91
C SER A 85 9.91 -18.87 0.71
N ASP A 86 9.67 -18.49 -0.55
CA ASP A 86 8.41 -18.07 -1.22
C ASP A 86 7.32 -17.22 -0.52
N GLU A 87 7.50 -16.74 0.72
CA GLU A 87 6.46 -16.07 1.50
C GLU A 87 6.83 -14.62 1.77
N CYS A 88 7.04 -13.86 0.69
CA CYS A 88 7.20 -12.41 0.75
C CYS A 88 5.85 -11.66 0.78
N HIS A 89 4.73 -12.33 1.11
CA HIS A 89 3.37 -11.74 1.05
C HIS A 89 2.36 -12.25 2.09
N SER A 90 2.75 -13.03 3.09
CA SER A 90 1.77 -13.56 4.04
C SER A 90 1.81 -12.81 5.37
N SER A 91 1.02 -11.75 5.44
CA SER A 91 0.49 -11.17 6.68
C SER A 91 -0.41 -12.14 7.48
N ALA A 92 -0.32 -13.44 7.21
CA ALA A 92 -0.88 -14.50 8.02
C ALA A 92 0.25 -15.46 8.41
N GLY A 93 0.82 -15.28 9.60
CA GLY A 93 1.52 -16.38 10.24
C GLY A 93 0.56 -17.56 10.37
N PRO A 94 0.98 -18.82 10.11
CA PRO A 94 0.14 -19.95 10.41
C PRO A 94 0.02 -20.05 11.93
N THR A 95 -1.14 -19.64 12.46
CA THR A 95 -1.67 -20.22 13.69
C THR A 95 -2.03 -21.67 13.42
N GLU A 96 -1.04 -22.54 13.18
CA GLU A 96 -1.20 -23.99 13.25
C GLU A 96 0.02 -24.59 13.96
N MET A 97 -0.03 -24.55 15.30
CA MET A 97 0.64 -25.58 16.09
C MET A 97 -0.26 -26.82 16.13
N ALA A 98 0.01 -27.84 15.31
CA ALA A 98 -0.34 -29.24 15.62
C ALA A 98 0.30 -30.26 14.65
N GLY A 99 0.94 -31.30 15.20
CA GLY A 99 1.07 -32.64 14.58
C GLY A 99 2.35 -32.89 13.77
N GLU A 100 3.50 -33.19 14.38
CA GLU A 100 3.95 -34.47 14.96
C GLU A 100 4.52 -35.52 13.97
N ARG A 101 5.84 -35.71 14.13
CA ARG A 101 6.64 -36.94 14.03
C ARG A 101 7.04 -37.50 12.65
N SER A 102 8.36 -37.46 12.46
CA SER A 102 9.16 -38.26 11.54
C SER A 102 8.71 -39.73 11.50
N ILE A 103 8.39 -40.21 10.30
CA ILE A 103 8.41 -41.62 9.95
C ILE A 103 9.80 -41.91 9.35
N ILE A 104 10.60 -42.68 10.08
CA ILE A 104 11.71 -43.46 9.51
C ILE A 104 11.04 -44.68 8.89
N ILE A 105 11.22 -44.89 7.59
CA ILE A 105 10.87 -46.15 6.93
C ILE A 105 12.17 -46.96 6.82
N ASP A 106 12.10 -48.22 7.26
CA ASP A 106 13.17 -49.22 7.43
C ASP A 106 14.26 -49.30 6.34
#